data_AF-X1VWQ2-F1
#
_entry.id   AF-X1VWQ2-F1
#
_cell.length_a   1.000
_cell.length_b   1.000
_cell.length_c   1.000
_cell.angle_alpha   90.00
_cell.angle_beta   90.00
_cell.angle_gamma   90.00
#
_symmetry.space_group_name_H-M   'P 1'
#
loop_
_entity.id
_entity.type
_entity.pdbx_description
1 polymer ?
#
loop_
_entity_poly.entity_id
_entity_poly.type
_entity_poly.pdbx_seq_one_letter_code
_entity_poly.pdbx_strand_id
1 'polypeptide(L)' 'EALKTRGIEVSYMVKDNEGHGFANEENRFDFYGAMEEFLGEHLGGRVE' A
#
# COMPACT_ATOMS: atom_id res chain seq x y z
N GLU A 1 -12.32 6.69 6.20
CA GLU A 1 -13.41 7.64 5.86
C GLU A 1 -13.01 9.12 5.93
N ALA A 2 -12.43 9.66 7.01
CA ALA A 2 -12.15 11.11 7.13
C ALA A 2 -11.31 11.72 5.98
N LEU A 3 -10.32 11.00 5.45
CA LEU A 3 -9.53 11.45 4.30
C LEU A 3 -10.33 11.43 2.99
N LYS A 4 -11.13 10.38 2.77
CA LYS A 4 -12.06 10.29 1.63
C LYS A 4 -13.07 11.43 1.63
N THR A 5 -13.63 11.77 2.80
CA THR A 5 -14.56 12.91 2.95
C THR A 5 -13.93 14.25 2.59
N ARG A 6 -12.61 14.38 2.74
CA ARG A 6 -11.84 15.57 2.35
C ARG A 6 -11.42 15.57 0.87
N GLY A 7 -11.85 14.57 0.10
CA GLY A 7 -11.45 14.40 -1.31
C GLY A 7 -9.98 14.02 -1.47
N ILE A 8 -9.33 13.52 -0.42
CA ILE A 8 -7.96 13.04 -0.48
C ILE A 8 -8.01 11.58 -0.93
N GLU A 9 -7.43 11.31 -2.09
CA GLU A 9 -7.25 9.96 -2.60
C GLU A 9 -6.29 9.18 -1.71
N VAL A 10 -6.71 7.99 -1.30
CA VAL A 10 -5.95 7.11 -0.41
C VAL A 10 -6.13 5.67 -0.84
N SER A 11 -5.00 4.99 -1.07
CA SER A 11 -4.98 3.55 -1.24
C SER A 11 -5.02 2.86 0.12
N TYR A 12 -5.90 1.88 0.27
CA TYR A 12 -6.05 1.11 1.50
C TYR A 12 -5.93 -0.37 1.20
N MET A 13 -5.02 -1.04 1.91
CA MET A 13 -4.79 -2.48 1.78
C MET A 13 -5.06 -3.13 3.13
N VAL A 14 -5.97 -4.10 3.16
CA VAL A 14 -6.28 -4.89 4.36
C VAL A 14 -5.99 -6.35 4.04
N LYS A 15 -5.20 -7.00 4.91
CA LYS A 15 -4.88 -8.42 4.80
C LYS A 15 -5.56 -9.15 5.95
N ASP A 16 -6.68 -9.80 5.66
CA ASP A 16 -7.52 -10.46 6.67
C ASP A 16 -6.84 -11.67 7.34
N ASN A 17 -5.77 -12.20 6.74
CA ASN A 17 -4.98 -13.33 7.22
C ASN A 17 -3.66 -12.91 7.91
N GLU A 18 -3.53 -11.65 8.31
CA GLU A 18 -2.33 -11.08 8.94
C GLU A 18 -2.66 -10.35 10.24
N GLY A 19 -1.63 -10.06 11.04
CA GLY A 19 -1.74 -9.32 12.29
C GLY A 19 -1.07 -7.95 12.21
N HIS A 20 -0.21 -7.63 13.19
CA HIS A 20 0.54 -6.37 13.22
C HIS A 20 1.72 -6.32 12.22
N GLY A 21 1.97 -7.42 11.51
CA GLY A 21 3.00 -7.51 10.49
C GLY A 21 2.62 -8.58 9.48
N PHE A 22 3.39 -8.65 8.40
CA PHE A 22 3.18 -9.61 7.32
C PHE A 22 4.08 -10.82 7.52
N ALA A 23 3.51 -11.95 7.93
CA ALA A 23 4.21 -13.23 7.99
C ALA A 23 4.17 -13.97 6.66
N ASN A 24 3.07 -13.86 5.90
CA ASN A 24 2.94 -14.52 4.60
C ASN A 24 3.71 -13.73 3.54
N GLU A 25 4.53 -14.44 2.76
CA GLU A 25 5.36 -13.85 1.71
C GLU A 25 4.52 -13.14 0.65
N GLU A 26 3.37 -13.70 0.28
CA GLU A 26 2.43 -13.09 -0.66
C GLU A 26 2.02 -11.67 -0.22
N ASN A 27 1.66 -11.49 1.05
CA ASN A 27 1.24 -10.20 1.58
C ASN A 27 2.40 -9.20 1.67
N ARG A 28 3.63 -9.70 1.88
CA ARG A 28 4.84 -8.87 1.84
C ARG A 28 5.08 -8.35 0.42
N PHE A 29 5.04 -9.23 -0.58
CA PHE A 29 5.25 -8.83 -1.97
C PHE A 29 4.18 -7.86 -2.45
N ASP A 30 2.91 -8.12 -2.16
CA ASP A 30 1.81 -7.22 -2.54
C ASP A 30 1.95 -5.85 -1.88
N PHE A 31 2.31 -5.80 -0.60
CA PHE A 31 2.59 -4.54 0.09
C PHE A 31 3.76 -3.76 -0.53
N TYR A 32 4.88 -4.43 -0.83
CA TYR A 32 6.03 -3.78 -1.43
C TYR A 32 5.74 -3.27 -2.85
N GLY A 33 5.03 -4.03 -3.68
CA GLY A 33 4.63 -3.58 -5.00
C GLY A 33 3.76 -2.32 -4.95
N ALA A 34 2.71 -2.33 -4.12
CA ALA A 34 1.85 -1.16 -3.95
C ALA A 34 2.60 0.07 -3.39
N MET A 35 3.58 -0.16 -2.52
CA MET A 35 4.45 0.90 -2.00
C MET A 35 5.35 1.47 -3.11
N GLU A 36 5.97 0.63 -3.92
CA GLU A 36 6.82 1.06 -5.04
C GLU A 36 6.02 1.87 -6.05
N GLU A 37 4.83 1.41 -6.46
CA GLU A 37 3.94 2.14 -7.37
C GLU A 37 3.58 3.51 -6.82
N PHE A 38 3.14 3.59 -5.56
CA PHE A 38 2.74 4.84 -4.92
C PHE A 38 3.91 5.84 -4.81
N LEU A 39 5.09 5.37 -4.39
CA LEU A 39 6.27 6.22 -4.28
C LEU A 39 6.84 6.58 -5.65
N GLY A 40 6.73 5.70 -6.64
CA GLY A 40 7.07 5.95 -8.03
C GLY A 40 6.25 7.11 -8.60
N GLU A 41 4.93 7.06 -8.41
CA GLU A 41 3.99 8.09 -8.88
C GLU A 41 4.24 9.45 -8.21
N HIS A 42 4.44 9.48 -6.88
CA HIS A 42 4.45 10.74 -6.14
C HIS A 42 5.84 11.31 -5.84
N LEU A 43 6.89 10.49 -5.84
CA LEU A 43 8.26 10.92 -5.53
C LEU A 43 9.26 10.68 -6.68
N GLY A 44 8.82 10.06 -7.78
CA GLY A 44 9.67 9.81 -8.96
C GLY A 44 10.67 8.67 -8.76
N GLY A 45 10.33 7.67 -7.95
CA GLY A 45 11.10 6.43 -7.77
C GLY A 45 10.98 5.45 -8.94
N ARG A 46 11.90 4.49 -9.02
CA ARG A 46 11.80 3.34 -9.94
C ARG A 46 10.85 2.31 -9.31
N VAL A 47 9.92 1.80 -10.11
CA VAL A 47 9.02 0.67 -9.79
C VAL A 47 9.58 -0.57 -10.50
N GLU A 48 9.69 -1.70 -9.81
CA GLU A 48 10.22 -2.96 -10.38
C GLU A 48 9.13 -3.91 -10.89
#